data_AF-A0A1H2N6H4-F1
#
_entry.id   AF-A0A1H2N6H4-F1
#
_cell.length_a   1.000
_cell.length_b   1.000
_cell.length_c   1.000
_cell.angle_alpha   90.00
_cell.angle_beta   90.00
_cell.angle_gamma   90.00
#
_symmetry.space_group_name_H-M   'P 1'
#
loop_
_entity.id
_entity.type
_entity.pdbx_description
1 polymer ?
#
loop_
_entity_poly.entity_id
_entity_poly.type
_entity_poly.pdbx_seq_one_letter_code
_entity_poly.pdbx_strand_id
1 'polypeptide(L)' 'MAAKKHSEVAAKRPLSEVLAQLPGLWVAVDRRSNEPMAAASTPYELSATLKANRITGVAVVRAPDPSEPELVGLG' A
#
# COMPACT_ATOMS: atom_id res chain seq x y z
N MET A 1 39.72 -9.50 2.40
CA MET A 1 38.92 -10.55 1.77
C MET A 1 37.49 -10.43 2.27
N ALA A 2 36.54 -10.34 1.34
CA ALA A 2 35.12 -10.09 1.60
C ALA A 2 34.39 -11.36 2.06
N ALA A 3 33.42 -11.21 2.97
CA ALA A 3 32.33 -12.17 3.12
C ALA A 3 31.07 -11.50 3.66
N LYS A 4 30.25 -11.05 2.70
CA LYS A 4 28.77 -11.11 2.66
C LYS A 4 28.00 -10.53 3.85
N LYS A 5 27.64 -9.24 3.73
CA LYS A 5 26.37 -8.73 4.25
C LYS A 5 25.23 -9.51 3.59
N HIS A 6 24.75 -10.54 4.26
CA HIS A 6 23.41 -11.06 3.98
C HIS A 6 22.46 -9.96 4.45
N SER A 7 22.02 -9.13 3.49
CA SER A 7 20.87 -8.25 3.69
C SER A 7 19.72 -9.16 4.11
N GLU A 8 19.31 -9.13 5.38
CA GLU A 8 18.01 -9.63 5.78
C GLU A 8 16.99 -8.95 4.88
N VAL A 9 16.46 -9.70 3.92
CA VAL A 9 15.23 -9.30 3.25
C VAL A 9 14.19 -9.43 4.36
N ALA A 10 13.97 -8.35 5.10
CA ALA A 10 12.91 -8.28 6.11
C ALA A 10 11.66 -8.88 5.48
N ALA A 11 11.15 -9.96 6.07
CA ALA A 11 10.08 -10.75 5.49
C ALA A 11 8.94 -9.80 5.08
N LYS A 12 8.64 -9.76 3.78
CA LYS A 12 7.67 -8.84 3.21
C LYS A 12 6.34 -9.04 3.92
N ARG A 13 5.85 -8.03 4.64
CA ARG A 13 4.56 -8.14 5.32
C ARG A 13 3.47 -8.44 4.28
N PRO A 14 2.54 -9.35 4.56
CA PRO A 14 1.43 -9.61 3.64
C PRO A 14 0.65 -8.32 3.38
N LEU A 15 0.40 -8.02 2.10
CA LEU A 15 -0.30 -6.79 1.72
C LEU A 15 -1.70 -6.71 2.36
N SER A 16 -2.37 -7.85 2.53
CA SER A 16 -3.67 -7.95 3.21
C SER A 16 -3.63 -7.42 4.65
N GLU A 17 -2.59 -7.73 5.41
CA GLU A 17 -2.44 -7.26 6.80
C GLU A 17 -2.18 -5.75 6.87
N VAL A 18 -1.46 -5.21 5.88
CA VAL A 18 -1.20 -3.77 5.77
C VAL A 18 -2.49 -3.03 5.44
N LEU A 19 -3.26 -3.53 4.47
CA LEU A 19 -4.51 -2.89 4.04
C LEU A 19 -5.61 -3.00 5.10
N ALA A 20 -5.66 -4.08 5.89
CA ALA A 20 -6.62 -4.24 6.98
C ALA A 20 -6.50 -3.16 8.06
N GLN A 21 -5.34 -2.48 8.17
CA GLN A 21 -5.11 -1.38 9.12
C GLN A 21 -5.56 -0.02 8.58
N LEU A 22 -5.92 0.05 7.29
CA LEU A 22 -6.25 1.28 6.56
C LEU A 22 -7.56 1.13 5.78
N PRO A 23 -8.66 0.64 6.40
CA PRO A 23 -9.88 0.26 5.68
C PRO A 23 -10.48 1.43 4.90
N GLY A 24 -10.95 1.16 3.68
CA GLY A 24 -11.62 2.13 2.80
C GLY A 24 -10.72 3.22 2.18
N LEU A 25 -9.45 3.31 2.61
CA LEU A 25 -8.51 4.32 2.11
C LEU A 25 -7.84 3.89 0.80
N TRP A 26 -7.43 4.88 0.02
CA TRP A 26 -6.46 4.71 -1.05
C TRP A 26 -5.06 4.72 -0.45
N VAL A 27 -4.32 3.63 -0.66
CA VAL A 27 -3.00 3.41 -0.06
C VAL A 27 -1.96 3.26 -1.16
N ALA A 28 -0.85 3.99 -1.03
CA ALA A 28 0.35 3.81 -1.81
C ALA A 28 1.32 2.91 -1.03
N VAL A 29 1.63 1.74 -1.56
CA VAL A 29 2.54 0.76 -0.94
C VAL A 29 3.84 0.65 -1.72
N ASP A 30 4.97 0.59 -1.02
CA ASP A 30 6.26 0.31 -1.66
C ASP A 30 6.24 -1.09 -2.29
N ARG A 31 6.64 -1.20 -3.57
CA ARG A 31 6.54 -2.47 -4.30
C ARG A 31 7.50 -3.54 -3.79
N ARG A 32 8.59 -3.15 -3.12
CA ARG A 32 9.64 -4.05 -2.62
C ARG A 32 9.34 -4.54 -1.21
N SER A 33 8.80 -3.69 -0.33
CA SER A 33 8.56 -4.03 1.08
C SER A 33 7.08 -4.26 1.43
N ASN A 34 6.13 -3.84 0.58
CA ASN A 34 4.70 -3.70 0.91
C ASN A 34 4.40 -2.68 2.04
N GLU A 35 5.36 -1.86 2.45
CA GLU A 35 5.14 -0.84 3.48
C GLU A 35 4.27 0.30 2.93
N PRO A 36 3.28 0.80 3.70
CA PRO A 36 2.46 1.93 3.29
C PRO A 36 3.29 3.23 3.36
N MET A 37 3.43 3.89 2.21
CA MET A 37 4.17 5.16 2.08
C MET A 37 3.26 6.38 2.20
N ALA A 38 1.98 6.24 1.84
CA ALA A 38 0.95 7.26 1.99
C ALA A 38 -0.44 6.62 1.96
N ALA A 39 -1.41 7.24 2.62
CA ALA A 39 -2.81 6.87 2.53
C ALA A 39 -3.68 8.14 2.46
N ALA A 40 -4.79 8.08 1.74
CA ALA A 40 -5.77 9.17 1.67
C ALA A 40 -7.18 8.63 1.42
N SER A 41 -8.19 9.44 1.70
CA SER A 41 -9.60 9.06 1.51
C SER A 41 -9.99 9.00 0.04
N THR A 42 -9.30 9.76 -0.83
CA THR A 42 -9.56 9.81 -2.27
C THR A 42 -8.28 9.54 -3.09
N PRO A 43 -8.41 9.04 -4.33
CA PRO A 43 -7.24 8.82 -5.19
C PRO A 43 -6.56 10.15 -5.59
N TYR A 44 -7.32 11.25 -5.64
CA TYR A 44 -6.81 12.58 -5.96
C TYR A 44 -5.92 13.14 -4.87
N GLU A 45 -6.36 13.05 -3.60
CA GLU A 45 -5.55 13.45 -2.45
C GLU A 45 -4.29 12.59 -2.31
N LEU A 46 -4.40 11.28 -2.58
CA LEU A 46 -3.23 10.41 -2.61
C LEU A 46 -2.25 10.84 -3.70
N SER A 47 -2.73 11.11 -4.92
CA SER A 47 -1.90 11.58 -6.03
C SER A 47 -1.21 12.91 -5.72
N ALA A 48 -1.92 13.86 -5.09
CA ALA A 48 -1.35 15.12 -4.64
C ALA A 48 -0.22 14.89 -3.62
N THR A 49 -0.46 14.02 -2.63
CA THR A 49 0.51 13.63 -1.60
C THR A 49 1.77 13.01 -2.22
N LEU A 50 1.61 12.08 -3.17
CA LEU A 50 2.73 11.43 -3.84
C LEU A 50 3.59 12.43 -4.64
N LYS A 51 2.94 13.37 -5.36
CA LYS A 51 3.63 14.40 -6.13
C LYS A 51 4.38 15.38 -5.22
N ALA A 52 3.72 15.89 -4.17
CA ALA A 52 4.30 16.84 -3.23
C ALA A 52 5.57 16.29 -2.57
N ASN A 53 5.54 15.00 -2.22
CA ASN A 53 6.65 14.32 -1.55
C ASN A 53 7.61 13.59 -2.49
N ARG A 54 7.40 13.68 -3.82
CA ARG A 54 8.18 12.97 -4.85
C ARG A 54 8.33 11.46 -4.58
N ILE A 55 7.28 10.85 -4.04
CA ILE A 55 7.24 9.42 -3.74
C ILE A 55 7.06 8.66 -5.05
N THR A 56 7.96 7.70 -5.32
CA THR A 56 7.95 6.86 -6.54
C THR A 56 8.19 5.39 -6.18
N GLY A 57 8.05 4.48 -7.13
CA GLY A 57 8.26 3.04 -6.88
C GLY A 57 7.15 2.36 -6.08
N VAL A 58 6.00 3.03 -5.95
CA VAL A 58 4.83 2.54 -5.22
C VAL A 58 3.78 1.90 -6.14
N ALA A 59 2.96 1.01 -5.59
CA ALA A 59 1.69 0.60 -6.18
C ALA A 59 0.55 1.27 -5.41
N VAL A 60 -0.52 1.65 -6.12
CA VAL A 60 -1.71 2.25 -5.51
C VAL A 60 -2.81 1.20 -5.46
N VAL A 61 -3.39 1.01 -4.28
CA VAL A 61 -4.45 0.04 -4.02
C VAL A 61 -5.52 0.69 -3.15
N ARG A 62 -6.80 0.39 -3.41
CA ARG A 62 -7.88 0.74 -2.48
C ARG A 62 -7.99 -0.36 -1.44
N ALA A 63 -7.80 -0.02 -0.17
CA ALA A 63 -7.99 -0.95 0.92
C ALA A 63 -9.47 -1.35 1.01
N PRO A 64 -9.77 -2.64 1.19
CA PRO A 64 -11.14 -3.08 1.41
C PRO A 64 -11.73 -2.39 2.64
N ASP A 65 -12.95 -1.90 2.53
CA ASP A 65 -13.74 -1.47 3.70
C ASP A 65 -14.67 -2.63 4.09
N PRO A 66 -14.53 -3.22 5.29
CA PRO A 66 -15.42 -4.31 5.73
C PRO A 66 -16.87 -3.86 5.92
N SER A 67 -17.13 -2.55 5.96
CA SER A 67 -18.47 -1.96 6.06
C SER A 67 -19.08 -1.68 4.69
N GLU A 68 -18.28 -1.69 3.62
CA GLU A 68 -18.80 -1.56 2.27
C GLU A 68 -19.50 -2.85 1.87
N PRO A 69 -20.77 -2.79 1.44
CA PRO A 69 -21.44 -3.96 0.91
C PRO A 69 -20.61 -4.46 -0.28
N GLU A 70 -20.27 -5.75 -0.26
CA GLU A 70 -19.73 -6.40 -1.45
C GLU A 70 -20.73 -6.18 -2.58
N LEU A 71 -20.35 -5.42 -3.60
CA LEU A 71 -21.09 -5.35 -4.86
C LEU A 71 -20.94 -6.71 -5.55
N VAL A 72 -21.65 -7.71 -5.04
CA VAL A 72 -21.98 -8.91 -5.81
C VAL A 72 -22.92 -8.44 -6.92
N GLY A 73 -22.36 -8.27 -8.12
CA GLY A 73 -23.12 -7.84 -9.29
C GLY A 73 -24.37 -8.70 -9.46
N LEU A 74 -25.52 -8.07 -9.66
CA LEU A 74 -26.71 -8.75 -10.17
C LEU A 74 -26.46 -9.08 -11.65
N GLY A 75 -25.94 -10.28 -11.93
CA GLY A 75 -25.91 -10.88 -13.27
C GLY A 75 -24.64 -10.63 -14.07
#